data_AF-A0A383RNM8-F1
#
_entry.id   AF-A0A383RNM8-F1
#
_cell.length_a   1.000
_cell.length_b   1.000
_cell.length_c   1.000
_cell.angle_alpha   90.00
_cell.angle_beta   90.00
_cell.angle_gamma   90.00
#
_symmetry.space_group_name_H-M   'P 1'
#
loop_
_entity.id
_entity.type
_entity.pdbx_description
1 polymer ?
#
loop_
_entity_poly.entity_id
_entity_poly.type
_entity_poly.pdbx_seq_one_letter_code
_entity_poly.pdbx_strand_id
1 'polypeptide(L)'
;MQAAPPMQLEPMELEHCTLDQIVDVLCEGRPINLPDGAGAFVLDNEDARAVLGFYASRKELWVQAKQVVGAEAQQLLEAIANPKAHVATGRSLTSGTVRPHWRIQELRAHRFAGLHRHCGAGGQAPEVFTLHLDRDVTCIWGFNGAGKSALQSAMMWCLTGKAHRSQHMPSLVHNPISVEVISSGSDDEKNFTLPAIVPLPSAEDLSLLADRPACDTWVELDLKDQDGNVATVRRELKRNDRGAVSEVSSGLEALALPQWAIEAGTLMPAIAANMRFDDKTSFAEAIAQLTGLRPLQDLGLRLPRMVRRLEKDETDSATDAKDGARIQFLNGKKSFLEAWRAESETLGPEPELLTPDKATAEQNCRKAIAAVRARLIQLQATGLVDIETILGSSASAETPERSQGLLNQLASAREHLSSAALAGLPSLRVLQQIKEINDADKEWLVAKLNELAQRAEAHVQRQQNKQQAARQQLYTMVAQWHQRQNPHQPIMDCPVCGTDLAEVPADALLDSDIAAALQIGLGAHSDATKSLAEWQQAAASELRESLPESLKFFIDYKNRSSILDLCKSAYVIEALKDNCFATDLRPLQSCAHKLWDAL
;
A
#
# COMPACT_ATOMS: atom_id res chain seq x y z
N MET A 1 -20.76 47.95 -31.26
CA MET A 1 -21.06 48.19 -29.83
C MET A 1 -19.77 48.66 -29.18
N GLN A 2 -19.68 49.94 -28.86
CA GLN A 2 -18.52 50.50 -28.15
C GLN A 2 -18.51 49.92 -26.74
N ALA A 3 -17.36 49.35 -26.33
CA ALA A 3 -17.16 48.89 -24.97
C ALA A 3 -17.33 50.09 -24.03
N ALA A 4 -18.11 49.91 -22.97
CA ALA A 4 -18.26 50.89 -21.91
C ALA A 4 -16.86 51.25 -21.34
N PRO A 5 -16.58 52.53 -21.05
CA PRO A 5 -15.33 52.90 -20.40
C PRO A 5 -15.25 52.19 -19.03
N PRO A 6 -14.04 51.78 -18.59
CA PRO A 6 -13.89 51.18 -17.26
C PRO A 6 -14.40 52.17 -16.23
N MET A 7 -15.32 51.72 -15.35
CA MET A 7 -15.77 52.50 -14.20
C MET A 7 -14.53 52.97 -13.44
N GLN A 8 -14.26 54.27 -13.47
CA GLN A 8 -13.27 54.89 -12.61
C GLN A 8 -13.80 54.79 -11.18
N LEU A 9 -13.38 53.75 -10.47
CA LEU A 9 -13.67 53.59 -9.05
C LEU A 9 -12.88 54.68 -8.30
N GLU A 10 -13.58 55.50 -7.52
CA GLU A 10 -12.97 56.61 -6.80
C GLU A 10 -11.82 56.12 -5.91
N PRO A 11 -10.64 56.75 -5.97
CA PRO A 11 -9.51 56.39 -5.14
C PRO A 11 -9.79 56.68 -3.68
N MET A 12 -9.40 55.75 -2.79
CA MET A 12 -9.53 55.95 -1.35
C MET A 12 -8.26 56.57 -0.76
N GLU A 13 -8.42 57.56 0.11
CA GLU A 13 -7.31 58.20 0.81
C GLU A 13 -6.78 57.29 1.93
N LEU A 14 -5.47 56.99 1.91
CA LEU A 14 -4.84 56.07 2.87
C LEU A 14 -5.12 56.45 4.34
N GLU A 15 -5.09 57.75 4.65
CA GLU A 15 -5.34 58.31 6.00
C GLU A 15 -6.76 58.05 6.53
N HIS A 16 -7.70 57.74 5.64
CA HIS A 16 -9.08 57.47 5.99
C HIS A 16 -9.40 55.97 6.09
N CYS A 17 -8.46 55.10 5.73
CA CYS A 17 -8.68 53.66 5.61
C CYS A 17 -8.17 52.88 6.82
N THR A 18 -8.88 51.81 7.16
CA THR A 18 -8.36 50.72 8.01
C THR A 18 -7.52 49.75 7.19
N LEU A 19 -6.69 48.94 7.86
CA LEU A 19 -5.92 47.87 7.21
C LEU A 19 -6.80 46.94 6.37
N ASP A 20 -7.99 46.58 6.87
CA ASP A 20 -8.91 45.67 6.16
C ASP A 20 -9.50 46.33 4.93
N GLN A 21 -9.86 47.62 5.02
CA GLN A 21 -10.31 48.40 3.86
C GLN A 21 -9.20 48.53 2.82
N ILE A 22 -7.94 48.75 3.23
CA ILE A 22 -6.80 48.80 2.31
C ILE A 22 -6.67 47.48 1.55
N VAL A 23 -6.74 46.35 2.25
CA VAL A 23 -6.65 45.01 1.64
C VAL A 23 -7.80 44.76 0.69
N ASP A 24 -9.04 45.07 1.10
CA ASP A 24 -10.23 44.89 0.27
C ASP A 24 -10.15 45.72 -1.02
N VAL A 25 -9.77 47.00 -0.92
CA VAL A 25 -9.60 47.92 -2.05
C VAL A 25 -8.52 47.41 -3.02
N LEU A 26 -7.38 46.93 -2.50
CA LEU A 26 -6.30 46.39 -3.34
C LEU A 26 -6.68 45.05 -3.99
N CYS A 27 -7.39 44.17 -3.29
CA CYS A 27 -7.93 42.92 -3.84
C CYS A 27 -8.98 43.16 -4.94
N GLU A 28 -9.76 44.24 -4.84
CA GLU A 28 -10.73 44.67 -5.85
C GLU A 28 -10.08 45.41 -7.04
N GLY A 29 -8.78 45.71 -6.97
CA GLY A 29 -8.06 46.45 -8.01
C GLY A 29 -8.36 47.95 -8.01
N ARG A 30 -8.86 48.49 -6.90
CA ARG A 30 -9.10 49.93 -6.74
C ARG A 30 -7.81 50.65 -6.29
N PRO A 31 -7.58 51.89 -6.76
CA PRO A 31 -6.42 52.69 -6.35
C PRO A 31 -6.57 53.25 -4.93
N ILE A 32 -5.45 53.33 -4.21
CA ILE A 32 -5.32 54.02 -2.93
C ILE A 32 -4.42 55.25 -3.12
N ASN A 33 -4.92 56.44 -2.80
CA ASN A 33 -4.13 57.66 -2.82
C ASN A 33 -3.16 57.66 -1.64
N LEU A 34 -1.88 57.86 -1.95
CA LEU A 34 -0.82 58.02 -0.96
C LEU A 34 -0.72 59.48 -0.52
N PRO A 35 -0.29 59.75 0.73
CA PRO A 35 -0.12 61.11 1.25
C PRO A 35 0.82 61.98 0.40
N ASP A 36 0.71 63.30 0.56
CA ASP A 36 1.64 64.31 0.04
C ASP A 36 1.90 64.25 -1.48
N GLY A 37 0.90 63.82 -2.26
CA GLY A 37 1.01 63.77 -3.72
C GLY A 37 1.95 62.68 -4.24
N ALA A 38 2.26 61.66 -3.43
CA ALA A 38 3.06 60.50 -3.82
C ALA A 38 2.40 59.58 -4.87
N GLY A 39 1.22 59.97 -5.37
CA GLY A 39 0.46 59.26 -6.39
C GLY A 39 -0.51 58.23 -5.81
N ALA A 40 -1.07 57.38 -6.68
CA ALA A 40 -1.95 56.30 -6.31
C ALA A 40 -1.22 54.95 -6.40
N PHE A 41 -1.43 54.08 -5.42
CA PHE A 41 -0.98 52.69 -5.43
C PHE A 41 -2.13 51.76 -5.83
N VAL A 42 -1.88 50.85 -6.77
CA VAL A 42 -2.86 49.90 -7.27
C VAL A 42 -2.19 48.56 -7.61
N LEU A 43 -2.90 47.45 -7.42
CA LEU A 43 -2.48 46.13 -7.88
C LEU A 43 -3.14 45.82 -9.23
N ASP A 44 -2.45 46.19 -10.30
CA ASP A 44 -2.97 46.05 -11.68
C ASP A 44 -3.05 44.59 -12.15
N ASN A 45 -2.13 43.74 -11.68
CA ASN A 45 -2.06 42.33 -12.07
C ASN A 45 -3.10 41.49 -11.32
N GLU A 46 -3.94 40.76 -12.06
CA GLU A 46 -4.95 39.85 -11.52
C GLU A 46 -4.34 38.75 -10.63
N ASP A 47 -3.19 38.21 -11.01
CA ASP A 47 -2.47 37.22 -10.21
C ASP A 47 -1.99 37.84 -8.89
N ALA A 48 -1.52 39.09 -8.91
CA ALA A 48 -1.12 39.80 -7.69
C ALA A 48 -2.31 40.04 -6.76
N ARG A 49 -3.50 40.31 -7.30
CA ARG A 49 -4.75 40.40 -6.52
C ARG A 49 -5.16 39.05 -5.95
N ALA A 50 -5.04 37.96 -6.72
CA ALA A 50 -5.31 36.61 -6.25
C ALA A 50 -4.35 36.20 -5.11
N VAL A 51 -3.06 36.54 -5.23
CA VAL A 51 -2.05 36.34 -4.18
C VAL A 51 -2.40 37.15 -2.93
N LEU A 52 -2.76 38.44 -3.08
CA LEU A 52 -3.15 39.25 -1.92
C LEU A 52 -4.41 38.70 -1.26
N GLY A 53 -5.42 38.29 -2.03
CA GLY A 53 -6.65 37.66 -1.52
C GLY A 53 -6.38 36.34 -0.78
N PHE A 54 -5.46 35.52 -1.29
CA PHE A 54 -4.99 34.31 -0.61
C PHE A 54 -4.44 34.64 0.78
N TYR A 55 -3.61 35.68 0.89
CA TYR A 55 -3.03 36.12 2.16
C TYR A 55 -4.04 36.86 3.04
N ALA A 56 -5.00 37.60 2.48
CA ALA A 56 -6.03 38.34 3.21
C ALA A 56 -6.87 37.41 4.10
N SER A 57 -7.19 36.22 3.60
CA SER A 57 -7.90 35.17 4.35
C SER A 57 -7.03 34.43 5.39
N ARG A 58 -5.71 34.70 5.43
CA ARG A 58 -4.71 33.97 6.24
C ARG A 58 -3.70 34.92 6.90
N LYS A 59 -4.19 35.87 7.70
CA LYS A 59 -3.36 36.88 8.38
C LYS A 59 -2.28 36.29 9.29
N GLU A 60 -2.48 35.08 9.80
CA GLU A 60 -1.50 34.33 10.57
C GLU A 60 -0.23 33.95 9.78
N LEU A 61 -0.25 34.09 8.45
CA LEU A 61 0.93 33.91 7.59
C LEU A 61 1.74 35.20 7.39
N TRP A 62 1.23 36.36 7.79
CA TRP A 62 1.87 37.65 7.51
C TRP A 62 3.12 37.90 8.36
N VAL A 63 3.26 37.14 9.46
CA VAL A 63 4.39 37.26 10.39
C VAL A 63 5.71 37.03 9.67
N GLN A 64 6.59 38.05 9.70
CA GLN A 64 7.90 38.00 9.05
C GLN A 64 8.77 36.85 9.54
N ALA A 65 8.77 36.52 10.84
CA ALA A 65 9.64 35.47 11.39
C ALA A 65 9.21 34.03 11.00
N LYS A 66 7.96 33.83 10.54
CA LYS A 66 7.41 32.51 10.26
C LYS A 66 8.02 31.95 8.96
N GLN A 67 8.46 30.70 8.98
CA GLN A 67 9.06 30.04 7.82
C GLN A 67 8.02 29.83 6.70
N VAL A 68 8.50 29.82 5.45
CA VAL A 68 7.70 29.47 4.27
C VAL A 68 7.84 27.96 4.02
N VAL A 69 6.72 27.26 3.87
CA VAL A 69 6.69 25.79 3.72
C VAL A 69 6.10 25.39 2.37
N GLY A 70 6.44 24.19 1.86
CA GLY A 70 5.96 23.72 0.55
C GLY A 70 4.44 23.63 0.41
N ALA A 71 3.75 23.25 1.49
CA ALA A 71 2.28 23.24 1.50
C ALA A 71 1.68 24.65 1.27
N GLU A 72 2.32 25.71 1.77
CA GLU A 72 1.90 27.10 1.52
C GLU A 72 2.10 27.45 0.04
N ALA A 73 3.25 27.09 -0.55
CA ALA A 73 3.56 27.34 -1.95
C ALA A 73 2.55 26.64 -2.89
N GLN A 74 2.22 25.37 -2.60
CA GLN A 74 1.24 24.62 -3.38
C GLN A 74 -0.17 25.21 -3.28
N GLN A 75 -0.61 25.59 -2.08
CA GLN A 75 -1.92 26.23 -1.88
C GLN A 75 -1.99 27.60 -2.56
N LEU A 76 -0.88 28.35 -2.59
CA LEU A 76 -0.79 29.62 -3.29
C LEU A 76 -0.89 29.41 -4.81
N LEU A 77 -0.16 28.45 -5.37
CA LEU A 77 -0.24 28.10 -6.79
C LEU A 77 -1.65 27.63 -7.18
N GLU A 78 -2.31 26.85 -6.32
CA GLU A 78 -3.70 26.43 -6.54
C GLU A 78 -4.67 27.63 -6.51
N ALA A 79 -4.46 28.58 -5.60
CA ALA A 79 -5.27 29.79 -5.52
C ALA A 79 -5.06 30.72 -6.73
N ILE A 80 -3.87 30.76 -7.32
CA ILE A 80 -3.60 31.48 -8.57
C ILE A 80 -4.26 30.76 -9.75
N ALA A 81 -4.16 29.42 -9.81
CA ALA A 81 -4.76 28.62 -10.88
C ALA A 81 -6.30 28.65 -10.85
N ASN A 82 -6.90 28.73 -9.67
CA ASN A 82 -8.34 28.79 -9.45
C ASN A 82 -8.69 29.99 -8.55
N PRO A 83 -8.63 31.23 -9.08
CA PRO A 83 -8.86 32.43 -8.29
C PRO A 83 -10.28 32.45 -7.74
N LYS A 84 -10.40 32.61 -6.42
CA LYS A 84 -11.69 32.84 -5.75
C LYS A 84 -11.92 34.33 -5.62
N ALA A 85 -13.16 34.77 -5.84
CA ALA A 85 -13.53 36.16 -5.60
C ALA A 85 -13.24 36.53 -4.15
N HIS A 86 -12.50 37.62 -3.94
CA HIS A 86 -12.24 38.16 -2.61
C HIS A 86 -13.56 38.60 -1.98
N VAL A 87 -13.76 38.23 -0.72
CA VAL A 87 -14.94 38.65 0.04
C VAL A 87 -14.50 39.79 0.94
N ALA A 88 -14.96 41.00 0.63
CA ALA A 88 -14.65 42.18 1.42
C ALA A 88 -15.07 41.99 2.88
N THR A 89 -14.17 42.31 3.80
CA THR A 89 -14.37 42.14 5.26
C THR A 89 -14.55 43.47 5.98
N GLY A 90 -14.08 44.56 5.39
CA GLY A 90 -14.25 45.92 5.86
C GLY A 90 -15.66 46.46 5.59
N ARG A 91 -16.28 47.06 6.60
CA ARG A 91 -17.45 47.93 6.37
C ARG A 91 -17.01 49.13 5.54
N SER A 92 -17.62 49.34 4.38
CA SER A 92 -17.43 50.55 3.58
C SER A 92 -17.94 51.75 4.39
N LEU A 93 -17.02 52.62 4.82
CA LEU A 93 -17.37 53.94 5.34
C LEU A 93 -17.40 54.87 4.14
N THR A 94 -18.59 55.38 3.81
CA THR A 94 -18.76 56.42 2.78
C THR A 94 -17.92 57.63 3.18
N SER A 95 -17.05 58.10 2.28
CA SER A 95 -16.26 59.32 2.50
C SER A 95 -17.22 60.49 2.77
N GLY A 96 -17.08 61.11 3.96
CA GLY A 96 -17.91 62.24 4.38
C GLY A 96 -18.44 62.18 5.82
N THR A 97 -18.30 61.07 6.55
CA THR A 97 -18.71 61.04 7.96
C THR A 97 -17.71 61.79 8.83
N VAL A 98 -18.09 62.96 9.34
CA VAL A 98 -17.44 63.59 10.50
C VAL A 98 -17.35 62.53 11.60
N ARG A 99 -16.14 62.14 11.97
CA ARG A 99 -15.94 61.08 12.96
C ARG A 99 -16.44 61.58 14.33
N PRO A 100 -17.25 60.79 15.05
CA PRO A 100 -17.78 61.21 16.35
C PRO A 100 -16.61 61.37 17.33
N HIS A 101 -16.59 62.49 18.06
CA HIS A 101 -15.62 62.69 19.14
C HIS A 101 -16.27 62.26 20.45
N TRP A 102 -15.77 61.18 21.01
CA TRP A 102 -16.26 60.62 22.25
C TRP A 102 -15.46 61.12 23.44
N ARG A 103 -16.16 61.57 24.49
CA ARG A 103 -15.58 61.97 25.76
C ARG A 103 -16.01 61.01 26.86
N ILE A 104 -15.07 60.49 27.63
CA ILE A 104 -15.36 59.66 28.81
C ILE A 104 -16.00 60.56 29.87
N GLN A 105 -17.22 60.21 30.30
CA GLN A 105 -17.96 60.89 31.37
C GLN A 105 -17.81 60.17 32.70
N GLU A 106 -17.81 58.85 32.68
CA GLU A 106 -17.76 58.04 33.89
C GLU A 106 -16.89 56.81 33.66
N LEU A 107 -16.07 56.49 34.66
CA LEU A 107 -15.35 55.23 34.76
C LEU A 107 -15.85 54.49 35.99
N ARG A 108 -16.28 53.24 35.79
CA ARG A 108 -16.63 52.30 36.85
C ARG A 108 -15.71 51.09 36.76
N ALA A 109 -15.12 50.68 37.87
CA ALA A 109 -14.22 49.53 37.90
C ALA A 109 -14.50 48.65 39.11
N HIS A 110 -14.38 47.35 38.93
CA HIS A 110 -14.57 46.35 39.97
C HIS A 110 -13.37 45.40 40.01
N ARG A 111 -12.85 45.20 41.22
CA ARG A 111 -11.73 44.28 41.50
C ARG A 111 -10.59 44.39 40.47
N PHE A 112 -10.17 45.63 40.17
CA PHE A 112 -9.08 45.94 39.24
C PHE A 112 -7.77 46.23 39.98
N ALA A 113 -6.67 45.63 39.56
CA ALA A 113 -5.36 45.70 40.21
C ALA A 113 -4.86 47.14 40.28
N GLY A 114 -4.43 47.56 41.48
CA GLY A 114 -3.96 48.92 41.75
C GLY A 114 -5.06 49.95 42.00
N LEU A 115 -6.34 49.59 41.80
CA LEU A 115 -7.50 50.39 42.23
C LEU A 115 -8.20 49.78 43.45
N HIS A 116 -8.22 48.46 43.55
CA HIS A 116 -8.88 47.73 44.64
C HIS A 116 -7.93 46.78 45.37
N ARG A 117 -8.30 46.42 46.60
CA ARG A 117 -7.84 45.18 47.24
C ARG A 117 -8.54 43.97 46.63
N HIS A 118 -8.01 42.77 46.84
CA HIS A 118 -8.66 41.57 46.32
C HIS A 118 -10.04 41.37 46.96
N CYS A 119 -10.16 41.45 48.28
CA CYS A 119 -11.43 41.42 49.01
C CYS A 119 -11.63 42.65 49.90
N GLY A 120 -12.90 42.94 50.20
CA GLY A 120 -13.31 43.78 51.33
C GLY A 120 -13.37 42.98 52.64
N ALA A 121 -13.94 43.57 53.68
CA ALA A 121 -14.06 42.91 54.98
C ALA A 121 -14.82 41.58 54.89
N GLY A 122 -14.29 40.53 55.53
CA GLY A 122 -14.94 39.21 55.58
C GLY A 122 -15.03 38.48 54.23
N GLY A 123 -14.13 38.77 53.29
CA GLY A 123 -14.09 38.10 51.98
C GLY A 123 -15.11 38.62 50.96
N GLN A 124 -15.86 39.67 51.31
CA GLN A 124 -16.83 40.29 50.41
C GLN A 124 -16.14 40.95 49.20
N ALA A 125 -16.90 41.13 48.13
CA ALA A 125 -16.41 41.85 46.96
C ALA A 125 -16.12 43.33 47.32
N PRO A 126 -15.06 43.94 46.78
CA PRO A 126 -14.76 45.34 47.04
C PRO A 126 -15.88 46.24 46.48
N GLU A 127 -16.05 47.41 47.08
CA GLU A 127 -16.96 48.44 46.54
C GLU A 127 -16.49 48.86 45.14
N VAL A 128 -17.46 49.12 44.25
CA VAL A 128 -17.17 49.57 42.88
C VAL A 128 -16.54 50.96 42.93
N PHE A 129 -15.37 51.10 42.32
CA PHE A 129 -14.75 52.41 42.14
C PHE A 129 -15.47 53.17 41.02
N THR A 130 -16.02 54.34 41.34
CA THR A 130 -16.66 55.25 40.38
C THR A 130 -15.92 56.58 40.32
N LEU A 131 -15.61 57.03 39.10
CA LEU A 131 -15.00 58.33 38.82
C LEU A 131 -15.78 59.07 37.74
N HIS A 132 -16.33 60.23 38.10
CA HIS A 132 -16.98 61.14 37.17
C HIS A 132 -15.98 62.17 36.61
N LEU A 133 -16.03 62.41 35.31
CA LEU A 133 -15.14 63.28 34.53
C LEU A 133 -15.92 64.42 33.86
N ASP A 134 -16.30 65.41 34.66
CA ASP A 134 -17.20 66.50 34.23
C ASP A 134 -16.52 67.61 33.42
N ARG A 135 -15.19 67.59 33.26
CA ARG A 135 -14.43 68.59 32.49
C ARG A 135 -13.66 67.99 31.31
N ASP A 136 -13.41 68.80 30.27
CA ASP A 136 -12.65 68.39 29.07
C ASP A 136 -11.20 68.03 29.38
N VAL A 137 -10.62 68.70 30.38
CA VAL A 137 -9.27 68.41 30.89
C VAL A 137 -9.39 68.12 32.39
N THR A 138 -9.00 66.90 32.78
CA THR A 138 -8.96 66.47 34.18
C THR A 138 -7.54 66.03 34.53
N CYS A 139 -6.95 66.65 35.56
CA CYS A 139 -5.64 66.29 36.07
C CYS A 139 -5.77 65.43 37.33
N ILE A 140 -5.20 64.22 37.29
CA ILE A 140 -5.18 63.27 38.41
C ILE A 140 -3.79 63.31 39.05
N TRP A 141 -3.72 63.71 40.32
CA TRP A 141 -2.47 63.88 41.07
C TRP A 141 -2.53 63.12 42.39
N GLY A 142 -1.36 62.78 42.94
CA GLY A 142 -1.23 61.98 44.16
C GLY A 142 0.15 61.36 44.30
N PHE A 143 0.46 60.80 45.48
CA PHE A 143 1.75 60.15 45.76
C PHE A 143 1.97 58.88 44.91
N ASN A 144 3.21 58.40 44.83
CA ASN A 144 3.53 57.17 44.10
C ASN A 144 2.87 55.97 44.75
N GLY A 145 2.24 55.10 43.96
CA GLY A 145 1.44 53.99 44.46
C GLY A 145 -0.04 54.31 44.74
N ALA A 146 -0.49 55.57 44.58
CA ALA A 146 -1.89 55.95 44.75
C ALA A 146 -2.85 55.51 43.61
N GLY A 147 -2.46 54.55 42.76
CA GLY A 147 -3.33 54.04 41.70
C GLY A 147 -3.44 54.88 40.41
N LYS A 148 -2.68 55.98 40.25
CA LYS A 148 -2.74 56.86 39.07
C LYS A 148 -2.59 56.11 37.73
N SER A 149 -1.53 55.31 37.61
CA SER A 149 -1.29 54.51 36.40
C SER A 149 -2.27 53.34 36.26
N ALA A 150 -2.79 52.83 37.38
CA ALA A 150 -3.82 51.78 37.37
C ALA A 150 -5.14 52.29 36.79
N LEU A 151 -5.50 53.55 37.07
CA LEU A 151 -6.67 54.21 36.49
C LEU A 151 -6.54 54.36 34.97
N GLN A 152 -5.38 54.81 34.48
CA GLN A 152 -5.10 54.86 33.04
C GLN A 152 -5.13 53.46 32.40
N SER A 153 -4.56 52.46 33.08
CA SER A 153 -4.61 51.06 32.66
C SER A 153 -6.02 50.50 32.60
N ALA A 154 -6.92 50.90 33.50
CA ALA A 154 -8.32 50.47 33.49
C ALA A 154 -9.05 51.00 32.25
N MET A 155 -8.89 52.29 31.94
CA MET A 155 -9.43 52.90 30.71
C MET A 155 -8.89 52.21 29.44
N MET A 156 -7.56 52.03 29.39
CA MET A 156 -6.87 51.38 28.28
C MET A 156 -7.33 49.94 28.09
N TRP A 157 -7.45 49.18 29.17
CA TRP A 157 -7.88 47.79 29.14
C TRP A 157 -9.32 47.69 28.66
N CYS A 158 -10.23 48.51 29.16
CA CYS A 158 -11.62 48.52 28.72
C CYS A 158 -11.73 48.68 27.20
N LEU A 159 -10.98 49.63 26.64
CA LEU A 159 -11.04 49.98 25.21
C LEU A 159 -10.24 49.05 24.30
N THR A 160 -9.12 48.45 24.76
CA THR A 160 -8.17 47.75 23.88
C THR A 160 -7.78 46.34 24.32
N GLY A 161 -8.08 45.96 25.58
CA GLY A 161 -7.62 44.70 26.18
C GLY A 161 -6.14 44.70 26.60
N LYS A 162 -5.43 45.80 26.36
CA LYS A 162 -4.04 46.03 26.77
C LYS A 162 -3.98 46.96 27.98
N ALA A 163 -2.93 46.87 28.78
CA ALA A 163 -2.67 47.81 29.86
C ALA A 163 -1.17 48.11 29.99
N HIS A 164 -0.82 49.14 30.79
CA HIS A 164 0.57 49.48 31.05
C HIS A 164 1.34 48.34 31.71
N ARG A 165 2.61 48.20 31.32
CA ARG A 165 3.59 47.32 31.98
C ARG A 165 4.76 48.16 32.44
N SER A 166 5.34 47.81 33.59
CA SER A 166 6.57 48.43 34.06
C SER A 166 7.69 48.22 33.04
N GLN A 167 8.19 49.31 32.45
CA GLN A 167 9.35 49.33 31.53
C GLN A 167 9.13 48.62 30.16
N HIS A 168 7.89 48.31 29.80
CA HIS A 168 7.56 47.67 28.53
C HIS A 168 6.38 48.36 27.84
N MET A 169 6.26 48.12 26.53
CA MET A 169 5.09 48.52 25.75
C MET A 169 3.80 47.92 26.35
N PRO A 170 2.65 48.61 26.21
CA PRO A 170 1.36 48.06 26.61
C PRO A 170 1.14 46.67 26.00
N SER A 171 0.70 45.72 26.83
CA SER A 171 0.51 44.33 26.41
C SER A 171 -0.80 43.77 26.92
N LEU A 172 -1.22 42.63 26.38
CA LEU A 172 -2.38 41.92 26.88
C LEU A 172 -2.16 41.50 28.33
N VAL A 173 -3.14 41.79 29.17
CA VAL A 173 -3.03 41.67 30.63
C VAL A 173 -4.08 40.73 31.25
N HIS A 174 -4.94 40.16 30.41
CA HIS A 174 -5.96 39.19 30.78
C HIS A 174 -5.46 37.73 30.80
N ASN A 175 -4.27 37.45 30.26
CA ASN A 175 -3.68 36.11 30.30
C ASN A 175 -3.28 35.74 31.73
N PRO A 176 -3.69 34.56 32.25
CA PRO A 176 -3.32 34.13 33.59
C PRO A 176 -1.81 33.97 33.75
N ILE A 177 -1.26 34.46 34.86
CA ILE A 177 0.11 34.21 35.30
C ILE A 177 0.09 33.26 36.50
N SER A 178 1.14 32.45 36.66
CA SER A 178 1.33 31.64 37.85
C SER A 178 1.72 32.53 39.03
N VAL A 179 1.05 32.36 40.16
CA VAL A 179 1.31 33.06 41.42
C VAL A 179 1.64 32.03 42.48
N GLU A 180 2.79 32.21 43.13
CA GLU A 180 3.29 31.36 44.20
C GLU A 180 3.01 32.03 45.55
N VAL A 181 2.37 31.31 46.47
CA VAL A 181 2.10 31.81 47.82
C VAL A 181 3.19 31.33 48.76
N ILE A 182 4.09 32.24 49.15
CA ILE A 182 5.14 31.93 50.12
C ILE A 182 4.55 32.00 51.54
N SER A 183 4.21 30.86 52.12
CA SER A 183 3.81 30.76 53.52
C SER A 183 5.02 30.54 54.43
N SER A 184 5.24 31.43 55.40
CA SER A 184 6.26 31.23 56.44
C SER A 184 5.80 30.18 57.45
N GLY A 185 6.01 28.89 57.15
CA GLY A 185 5.91 27.82 58.16
C GLY A 185 5.37 26.45 57.73
N SER A 186 5.04 26.22 56.45
CA SER A 186 4.61 24.90 55.95
C SER A 186 5.21 24.61 54.57
N ASP A 187 5.70 23.38 54.36
CA ASP A 187 6.33 22.87 53.11
C ASP A 187 5.35 22.68 51.92
N ASP A 188 4.09 23.12 52.03
CA ASP A 188 3.12 23.05 50.95
C ASP A 188 3.12 24.32 50.11
N GLU A 189 3.85 24.30 48.98
CA GLU A 189 3.82 25.35 47.95
C GLU A 189 2.43 25.39 47.29
N LYS A 190 1.61 26.40 47.66
CA LYS A 190 0.31 26.65 47.02
C LYS A 190 0.49 27.58 45.82
N ASN A 191 0.22 27.05 44.63
CA ASN A 191 0.29 27.80 43.37
C ASN A 191 -1.10 27.91 42.73
N PHE A 192 -1.44 29.10 42.22
CA PHE A 192 -2.65 29.33 41.44
C PHE A 192 -2.38 30.23 40.23
N THR A 193 -3.31 30.27 39.28
CA THR A 193 -3.21 31.16 38.13
C THR A 193 -4.18 32.33 38.24
N LEU A 194 -3.70 33.53 37.94
CA LEU A 194 -4.49 34.75 38.02
C LEU A 194 -4.04 35.77 36.97
N PRO A 195 -4.93 36.43 36.22
CA PRO A 195 -4.52 37.50 35.32
C PRO A 195 -3.91 38.68 36.06
N ALA A 196 -2.95 39.36 35.45
CA ALA A 196 -2.23 40.47 36.08
C ALA A 196 -3.10 41.72 36.36
N ILE A 197 -4.29 41.81 35.76
CA ILE A 197 -5.28 42.87 36.04
C ILE A 197 -6.11 42.62 37.29
N VAL A 198 -6.05 41.42 37.86
CA VAL A 198 -6.77 41.12 39.10
C VAL A 198 -5.85 41.46 40.28
N PRO A 199 -6.31 42.18 41.31
CA PRO A 199 -5.55 42.42 42.54
C PRO A 199 -5.06 41.10 43.11
N LEU A 200 -3.78 41.06 43.53
CA LEU A 200 -3.23 39.88 44.18
C LEU A 200 -3.94 39.66 45.53
N PRO A 201 -4.49 38.46 45.79
CA PRO A 201 -5.08 38.13 47.09
C PRO A 201 -3.99 38.00 48.15
N SER A 202 -4.29 38.42 49.37
CA SER A 202 -3.51 38.06 50.55
C SER A 202 -3.79 36.61 50.99
N ALA A 203 -2.94 36.04 51.85
CA ALA A 203 -3.19 34.72 52.42
C ALA A 203 -4.52 34.67 53.21
N GLU A 204 -4.89 35.78 53.86
CA GLU A 204 -6.18 35.93 54.54
C GLU A 204 -7.34 35.90 53.55
N ASP A 205 -7.24 36.64 52.44
CA ASP A 205 -8.27 36.64 51.38
C ASP A 205 -8.48 35.24 50.78
N LEU A 206 -7.39 34.50 50.53
CA LEU A 206 -7.47 33.13 50.01
C LEU A 206 -8.15 32.18 51.00
N SER A 207 -7.86 32.31 52.29
CA SER A 207 -8.51 31.49 53.33
C SER A 207 -10.02 31.74 53.40
N LEU A 208 -10.44 32.98 53.19
CA LEU A 208 -11.86 33.38 53.16
C LEU A 208 -12.58 32.94 51.87
N LEU A 209 -11.84 32.71 50.78
CA LEU A 209 -12.35 32.29 49.48
C LEU A 209 -12.07 30.80 49.16
N ALA A 210 -11.89 29.96 50.18
CA ALA A 210 -11.63 28.53 50.02
C ALA A 210 -10.45 28.22 49.06
N ASP A 211 -9.33 28.93 49.23
CA ASP A 211 -8.09 28.82 48.46
C ASP A 211 -8.26 29.07 46.94
N ARG A 212 -9.32 29.79 46.53
CA ARG A 212 -9.55 30.18 45.13
C ARG A 212 -9.74 31.69 44.99
N PRO A 213 -8.86 32.40 44.27
CA PRO A 213 -9.04 33.84 44.06
C PRO A 213 -10.29 34.13 43.24
N ALA A 214 -10.98 35.22 43.56
CA ALA A 214 -12.07 35.75 42.76
C ALA A 214 -11.51 36.37 41.46
N CYS A 215 -12.22 36.16 40.35
CA CYS A 215 -11.78 36.57 39.01
C CYS A 215 -12.98 37.11 38.21
N ASP A 216 -13.68 38.07 38.81
CA ASP A 216 -14.87 38.78 38.31
C ASP A 216 -14.54 40.25 37.94
N THR A 217 -13.27 40.56 37.67
CA THR A 217 -12.81 41.92 37.33
C THR A 217 -13.51 42.48 36.10
N TRP A 218 -14.03 43.70 36.20
CA TRP A 218 -14.61 44.42 35.07
C TRP A 218 -14.33 45.92 35.14
N VAL A 219 -14.34 46.56 33.98
CA VAL A 219 -14.28 48.01 33.82
C VAL A 219 -15.37 48.42 32.83
N GLU A 220 -16.05 49.51 33.13
CA GLU A 220 -17.12 50.09 32.34
C GLU A 220 -16.84 51.59 32.17
N LEU A 221 -16.98 52.07 30.94
CA LEU A 221 -16.81 53.47 30.57
C LEU A 221 -18.11 53.95 29.94
N ASP A 222 -18.63 55.06 30.44
CA ASP A 222 -19.71 55.79 29.78
C ASP A 222 -19.09 56.95 29.00
N LEU A 223 -19.31 56.96 27.69
CA LEU A 223 -18.80 57.97 26.78
C LEU A 223 -19.96 58.78 26.21
N LYS A 224 -19.75 60.09 26.05
CA LYS A 224 -20.70 61.01 25.43
C LYS A 224 -20.07 61.69 24.22
N ASP A 225 -20.80 61.77 23.11
CA ASP A 225 -20.35 62.48 21.92
C ASP A 225 -20.74 63.97 21.93
N GLN A 226 -20.41 64.67 20.84
CA GLN A 226 -20.70 66.10 20.66
C GLN A 226 -22.20 66.39 20.50
N ASP A 227 -22.97 65.43 19.99
CA ASP A 227 -24.41 65.51 19.76
C ASP A 227 -25.22 65.11 21.01
N GLY A 228 -24.53 64.64 22.04
CA GLY A 228 -25.09 64.25 23.33
C GLY A 228 -25.51 62.78 23.43
N ASN A 229 -25.19 61.97 22.42
CA ASN A 229 -25.40 60.52 22.47
C ASN A 229 -24.45 59.89 23.49
N VAL A 230 -24.92 58.85 24.16
CA VAL A 230 -24.16 58.12 25.18
C VAL A 230 -23.92 56.69 24.72
N ALA A 231 -22.68 56.22 24.84
CA ALA A 231 -22.26 54.86 24.58
C ALA A 231 -21.55 54.27 25.80
N THR A 232 -22.00 53.11 26.26
CA THR A 232 -21.37 52.37 27.36
C THR A 232 -20.50 51.26 26.78
N VAL A 233 -19.22 51.28 27.12
CA VAL A 233 -18.27 50.22 26.79
C VAL A 233 -17.91 49.48 28.07
N ARG A 234 -18.04 48.16 28.04
CA ARG A 234 -17.70 47.30 29.19
C ARG A 234 -16.75 46.20 28.76
N ARG A 235 -15.75 45.93 29.58
CA ARG A 235 -14.88 44.76 29.46
C ARG A 235 -14.82 44.02 30.79
N GLU A 236 -15.01 42.70 30.75
CA GLU A 236 -15.07 41.87 31.95
C GLU A 236 -14.34 40.54 31.77
N LEU A 237 -13.81 40.01 32.88
CA LEU A 237 -13.31 38.65 32.96
C LEU A 237 -14.45 37.72 33.38
N LYS A 238 -14.59 36.60 32.65
CA LYS A 238 -15.49 35.50 33.00
C LYS A 238 -14.66 34.25 33.23
N ARG A 239 -14.99 33.50 34.29
CA ARG A 239 -14.53 32.12 34.46
C ARG A 239 -15.56 31.18 33.88
N ASN A 240 -15.11 30.23 33.06
CA ASN A 240 -15.96 29.13 32.61
C ASN A 240 -16.03 28.02 33.66
N ASP A 241 -16.94 27.05 33.48
CA ASP A 241 -17.16 25.92 34.40
C ASP A 241 -15.91 25.04 34.64
N ARG A 242 -14.92 25.13 33.74
CA ARG A 242 -13.62 24.43 33.81
C ARG A 242 -12.53 25.26 34.51
N GLY A 243 -12.85 26.47 34.98
CA GLY A 243 -11.94 27.36 35.69
C GLY A 243 -11.03 28.22 34.80
N ALA A 244 -11.14 28.14 33.46
CA ALA A 244 -10.39 28.99 32.56
C ALA A 244 -11.01 30.40 32.48
N VAL A 245 -10.15 31.41 32.45
CA VAL A 245 -10.54 32.82 32.39
C VAL A 245 -10.60 33.27 30.93
N SER A 246 -11.73 33.84 30.52
CA SER A 246 -11.93 34.48 29.22
C SER A 246 -12.27 35.95 29.41
N GLU A 247 -11.81 36.79 28.49
CA GLU A 247 -12.14 38.21 28.45
C GLU A 247 -13.29 38.44 27.46
N VAL A 248 -14.28 39.25 27.85
CA VAL A 248 -15.43 39.62 27.04
C VAL A 248 -15.53 41.14 27.01
N SER A 249 -15.67 41.72 25.84
CA SER A 249 -15.95 43.14 25.64
C SER A 249 -17.29 43.35 24.95
N SER A 250 -17.94 44.48 25.25
CA SER A 250 -19.24 44.87 24.69
C SER A 250 -19.34 46.38 24.55
N GLY A 251 -20.06 46.86 23.53
CA GLY A 251 -20.37 48.27 23.34
C GLY A 251 -19.32 49.07 22.57
N LEU A 252 -18.19 48.45 22.20
CA LEU A 252 -17.16 49.09 21.36
C LEU A 252 -17.72 49.46 19.98
N GLU A 253 -18.65 48.67 19.45
CA GLU A 253 -19.28 48.89 18.15
C GLU A 253 -20.11 50.18 18.12
N ALA A 254 -20.67 50.58 19.27
CA ALA A 254 -21.48 51.79 19.40
C ALA A 254 -20.66 53.08 19.21
N LEU A 255 -19.35 53.02 19.40
CA LEU A 255 -18.47 54.16 19.18
C LEU A 255 -18.29 54.50 17.70
N ALA A 256 -18.56 53.56 16.80
CA ALA A 256 -18.31 53.70 15.36
C ALA A 256 -16.88 54.19 15.01
N LEU A 257 -15.92 53.95 15.91
CA LEU A 257 -14.51 54.26 15.71
C LEU A 257 -13.79 53.02 15.20
N PRO A 258 -12.87 53.14 14.23
CA PRO A 258 -12.03 52.03 13.85
C PRO A 258 -11.10 51.66 15.00
N GLN A 259 -10.76 50.37 15.11
CA GLN A 259 -9.90 49.82 16.17
C GLN A 259 -8.58 50.61 16.31
N TRP A 260 -7.96 51.01 15.21
CA TRP A 260 -6.73 51.80 15.24
C TRP A 260 -6.93 53.18 15.86
N ALA A 261 -8.09 53.82 15.73
CA ALA A 261 -8.34 55.15 16.31
C ALA A 261 -8.51 55.04 17.82
N ILE A 262 -9.16 53.97 18.28
CA ILE A 262 -9.27 53.63 19.70
C ILE A 262 -7.87 53.33 20.26
N GLU A 263 -7.09 52.48 19.58
CA GLU A 263 -5.71 52.16 19.96
C GLU A 263 -4.80 53.38 19.91
N ALA A 264 -4.97 54.26 18.92
CA ALA A 264 -4.20 55.48 18.77
C ALA A 264 -4.45 56.44 19.96
N GLY A 265 -5.72 56.74 20.26
CA GLY A 265 -6.07 57.65 21.35
C GLY A 265 -5.71 57.12 22.74
N THR A 266 -5.67 55.79 22.92
CA THR A 266 -5.51 55.17 24.25
C THR A 266 -4.12 54.59 24.50
N LEU A 267 -3.48 53.98 23.49
CA LEU A 267 -2.17 53.35 23.60
C LEU A 267 -1.03 54.32 23.25
N MET A 268 -1.23 55.29 22.36
CA MET A 268 -0.11 56.14 21.92
C MET A 268 0.59 56.90 23.05
N PRO A 269 -0.12 57.51 24.03
CA PRO A 269 0.56 58.18 25.15
C PRO A 269 1.47 57.23 25.94
N ALA A 270 1.10 55.94 26.01
CA ALA A 270 1.85 54.89 26.68
C ALA A 270 3.01 54.33 25.84
N ILE A 271 2.81 54.20 24.53
CA ILE A 271 3.81 53.75 23.57
C ILE A 271 4.89 54.82 23.40
N ALA A 272 4.50 56.09 23.24
CA ALA A 272 5.40 57.22 23.08
C ALA A 272 6.34 57.38 24.28
N ALA A 273 5.86 57.12 25.50
CA ALA A 273 6.69 57.15 26.71
C ALA A 273 7.76 56.03 26.76
N ASN A 274 7.56 54.94 26.02
CA ASN A 274 8.47 53.78 25.97
C ASN A 274 9.24 53.67 24.65
N MET A 275 8.90 54.46 23.63
CA MET A 275 9.63 54.53 22.36
C MET A 275 10.95 55.26 22.60
N ARG A 276 12.07 54.54 22.45
CA ARG A 276 13.39 55.15 22.35
C ARG A 276 13.60 55.57 20.90
N PHE A 277 13.70 56.87 20.65
CA PHE A 277 14.18 57.35 19.35
C PHE A 277 15.70 57.19 19.32
N ASP A 278 16.18 56.00 18.96
CA ASP A 278 17.59 55.69 18.76
C ASP A 278 17.86 55.17 17.34
N ASP A 279 19.14 54.99 16.98
CA ASP A 279 19.59 54.57 15.65
C ASP A 279 19.03 53.19 15.20
N LYS A 280 18.38 52.42 16.09
CA LYS A 280 17.88 51.07 15.81
C LYS A 280 16.40 51.01 15.46
N THR A 281 15.61 52.01 15.82
CA THR A 281 14.20 52.12 15.40
C THR A 281 14.00 53.37 14.57
N SER A 282 13.84 53.19 13.26
CA SER A 282 13.63 54.33 12.37
C SER A 282 12.26 54.96 12.62
N PHE A 283 12.15 56.27 12.42
CA PHE A 283 10.88 57.01 12.50
C PHE A 283 9.78 56.37 11.63
N ALA A 284 10.16 55.76 10.51
CA ALA A 284 9.25 55.01 9.63
C ALA A 284 8.69 53.74 10.28
N GLU A 285 9.46 53.01 11.08
CA GLU A 285 8.98 51.84 11.83
C GLU A 285 8.04 52.25 12.96
N ALA A 286 8.36 53.36 13.63
CA ALA A 286 7.45 53.96 14.61
C ALA A 286 6.14 54.35 13.93
N ILE A 287 6.16 55.06 12.79
CA ILE A 287 4.95 55.44 12.04
C ILE A 287 4.18 54.21 11.56
N ALA A 288 4.81 53.17 11.00
CA ALA A 288 4.13 51.96 10.56
C ALA A 288 3.45 51.20 11.70
N GLN A 289 4.03 51.26 12.91
CA GLN A 289 3.42 50.73 14.12
C GLN A 289 2.27 51.62 14.63
N LEU A 290 2.36 52.94 14.44
CA LEU A 290 1.34 53.92 14.82
C LEU A 290 0.13 53.95 13.86
N THR A 291 0.33 53.64 12.58
CA THR A 291 -0.72 53.61 11.54
C THR A 291 -1.40 52.24 11.38
N GLY A 292 -0.89 51.20 12.06
CA GLY A 292 -1.42 49.83 11.95
C GLY A 292 -1.07 49.12 10.64
N LEU A 293 -0.18 49.68 9.82
CA LEU A 293 0.27 49.11 8.53
C LEU A 293 1.40 48.09 8.68
N ARG A 294 1.98 47.94 9.88
CA ARG A 294 3.08 46.98 10.13
C ARG A 294 2.80 45.55 9.63
N PRO A 295 1.59 44.98 9.76
CA PRO A 295 1.31 43.65 9.22
C PRO A 295 1.50 43.54 7.69
N LEU A 296 1.17 44.58 6.92
CA LEU A 296 1.42 44.59 5.46
C LEU A 296 2.91 44.69 5.14
N GLN A 297 3.65 45.47 5.92
CA GLN A 297 5.11 45.54 5.80
C GLN A 297 5.75 44.17 6.06
N ASP A 298 5.31 43.47 7.11
CA ASP A 298 5.81 42.14 7.46
C ASP A 298 5.52 41.11 6.35
N LEU A 299 4.32 41.16 5.75
CA LEU A 299 3.96 40.35 4.58
C LEU A 299 4.88 40.69 3.39
N GLY A 300 5.06 41.98 3.07
CA GLY A 300 5.93 42.43 1.98
C GLY A 300 7.39 41.97 2.14
N LEU A 301 7.92 41.99 3.37
CA LEU A 301 9.27 41.49 3.69
C LEU A 301 9.36 39.95 3.67
N ARG A 302 8.24 39.25 3.82
CA ARG A 302 8.17 37.78 3.73
C ARG A 302 8.17 37.29 2.28
N LEU A 303 7.43 37.94 1.38
CA LEU A 303 7.20 37.51 0.00
C LEU A 303 8.47 37.13 -0.79
N PRO A 304 9.62 37.84 -0.68
CA PRO A 304 10.85 37.44 -1.37
C PRO A 304 11.33 36.01 -1.07
N ARG A 305 11.04 35.48 0.14
CA ARG A 305 11.36 34.07 0.46
C ARG A 305 10.41 33.09 -0.21
N MET A 306 9.14 33.45 -0.35
CA MET A 306 8.17 32.66 -1.13
C MET A 306 8.57 32.63 -2.61
N VAL A 307 8.93 33.79 -3.19
CA VAL A 307 9.40 33.89 -4.57
C VAL A 307 10.62 33.00 -4.80
N ARG A 308 11.65 33.09 -3.95
CA ARG A 308 12.84 32.22 -4.07
C ARG A 308 12.51 30.72 -3.99
N ARG A 309 11.56 30.34 -3.14
CA ARG A 309 11.12 28.95 -3.01
C ARG A 309 10.40 28.47 -4.28
N LEU A 310 9.51 29.30 -4.82
CA LEU A 310 8.80 28.99 -6.07
C LEU A 310 9.78 28.88 -7.25
N GLU A 311 10.71 29.82 -7.38
CA GLU A 311 11.71 29.85 -8.46
C GLU A 311 12.65 28.65 -8.42
N LYS A 312 13.06 28.22 -7.22
CA LYS A 312 14.04 27.16 -7.03
C LYS A 312 13.41 25.84 -6.60
N ASP A 313 13.03 25.71 -5.34
CA ASP A 313 12.62 24.43 -4.73
C ASP A 313 11.45 23.77 -5.48
N GLU A 314 10.40 24.53 -5.78
CA GLU A 314 9.20 23.98 -6.45
C GLU A 314 9.46 23.73 -7.95
N THR A 315 10.27 24.56 -8.62
CA THR A 315 10.69 24.35 -10.02
C THR A 315 11.58 23.11 -10.16
N ASP A 316 12.54 22.93 -9.26
CA ASP A 316 13.43 21.77 -9.21
C ASP A 316 12.59 20.51 -8.96
N SER A 317 11.69 20.54 -7.97
CA SER A 317 10.78 19.42 -7.68
C SER A 317 9.86 19.09 -8.86
N ALA A 318 9.34 20.08 -9.58
CA ALA A 318 8.49 19.85 -10.76
C ALA A 318 9.30 19.26 -11.92
N THR A 319 10.56 19.69 -12.08
CA THR A 319 11.47 19.16 -13.11
C THR A 319 11.83 17.70 -12.82
N ASP A 320 12.18 17.39 -11.57
CA ASP A 320 12.47 16.03 -11.12
C ASP A 320 11.25 15.11 -11.28
N ALA A 321 10.05 15.60 -10.94
CA ALA A 321 8.81 14.84 -11.12
C ALA A 321 8.52 14.57 -12.61
N LYS A 322 8.73 15.57 -13.48
CA LYS A 322 8.58 15.42 -14.94
C LYS A 322 9.56 14.38 -15.49
N ASP A 323 10.83 14.45 -15.10
CA ASP A 323 11.87 13.54 -15.59
C ASP A 323 11.67 12.13 -15.03
N GLY A 324 11.28 12.00 -13.75
CA GLY A 324 10.89 10.73 -13.13
C GLY A 324 9.71 10.07 -13.84
N ALA A 325 8.64 10.83 -14.14
CA ALA A 325 7.49 10.32 -14.91
C ALA A 325 7.90 9.88 -16.32
N ARG A 326 8.81 10.61 -16.98
CA ARG A 326 9.34 10.23 -18.29
C ARG A 326 10.13 8.92 -18.23
N ILE A 327 10.99 8.75 -17.23
CA ILE A 327 11.77 7.51 -17.03
C ILE A 327 10.83 6.33 -16.78
N GLN A 328 9.83 6.49 -15.91
CA GLN A 328 8.82 5.46 -15.64
C GLN A 328 8.08 5.04 -16.91
N PHE A 329 7.66 6.01 -17.73
CA PHE A 329 7.01 5.73 -19.01
C PHE A 329 7.91 4.95 -19.97
N LEU A 330 9.19 5.36 -20.12
CA LEU A 330 10.13 4.68 -21.01
C LEU A 330 10.45 3.26 -20.55
N ASN A 331 10.63 3.05 -19.25
CA ASN A 331 10.85 1.73 -18.66
C ASN A 331 9.62 0.83 -18.86
N GLY A 332 8.41 1.35 -18.62
CA GLY A 332 7.16 0.63 -18.85
C GLY A 332 6.98 0.25 -20.32
N LYS A 333 7.25 1.18 -21.25
CA LYS A 333 7.24 0.91 -22.70
C LYS A 333 8.24 -0.19 -23.07
N LYS A 334 9.47 -0.13 -22.56
CA LYS A 334 10.51 -1.12 -22.84
C LYS A 334 10.08 -2.51 -22.36
N SER A 335 9.66 -2.63 -21.10
CA SER A 335 9.21 -3.90 -20.53
C SER A 335 8.01 -4.48 -21.27
N PHE A 336 7.05 -3.63 -21.66
CA PHE A 336 5.90 -4.06 -22.47
C PHE A 336 6.32 -4.60 -23.84
N LEU A 337 7.22 -3.91 -24.56
CA LEU A 337 7.70 -4.37 -25.87
C LEU A 337 8.57 -5.63 -25.76
N GLU A 338 9.34 -5.80 -24.69
CA GLU A 338 10.08 -7.04 -24.43
C GLU A 338 9.13 -8.23 -24.22
N ALA A 339 8.07 -8.05 -23.43
CA ALA A 339 7.03 -9.07 -23.26
C ALA A 339 6.29 -9.37 -24.58
N TRP A 340 6.01 -8.34 -25.40
CA TRP A 340 5.39 -8.52 -26.70
C TRP A 340 6.28 -9.34 -27.65
N ARG A 341 7.60 -9.09 -27.66
CA ARG A 341 8.56 -9.83 -28.50
C ARG A 341 8.62 -11.32 -28.15
N ALA A 342 8.56 -11.65 -26.86
CA ALA A 342 8.56 -13.03 -26.40
C ALA A 342 7.38 -13.83 -26.99
N GLU A 343 6.24 -13.17 -27.20
CA GLU A 343 4.99 -13.76 -27.72
C GLU A 343 4.68 -13.29 -29.15
N SER A 344 5.71 -12.91 -29.93
CA SER A 344 5.54 -12.29 -31.25
C SER A 344 4.86 -13.19 -32.29
N GLU A 345 5.01 -14.52 -32.17
CA GLU A 345 4.32 -15.48 -33.04
C GLU A 345 2.80 -15.39 -32.90
N THR A 346 2.30 -15.15 -31.69
CA THR A 346 0.87 -15.10 -31.38
C THR A 346 0.30 -13.69 -31.51
N LEU A 347 1.06 -12.68 -31.04
CA LEU A 347 0.61 -11.29 -31.00
C LEU A 347 0.85 -10.54 -32.31
N GLY A 348 1.76 -11.01 -33.17
CA GLY A 348 2.14 -10.37 -34.43
C GLY A 348 3.10 -9.19 -34.26
N PRO A 349 3.18 -8.27 -35.25
CA PRO A 349 4.17 -7.20 -35.24
C PRO A 349 3.99 -6.24 -34.07
N GLU A 350 5.11 -5.75 -33.54
CA GLU A 350 5.17 -4.80 -32.43
C GLU A 350 4.31 -3.56 -32.71
N PRO A 351 3.50 -3.13 -31.73
CA PRO A 351 2.72 -1.92 -31.88
C PRO A 351 3.60 -0.67 -31.73
N GLU A 352 3.30 0.35 -32.52
CA GLU A 352 3.95 1.65 -32.38
C GLU A 352 3.40 2.40 -31.16
N LEU A 353 4.16 2.37 -30.06
CA LEU A 353 3.90 3.20 -28.89
C LEU A 353 4.68 4.50 -29.00
N LEU A 354 3.94 5.61 -29.14
CA LEU A 354 4.53 6.95 -29.15
C LEU A 354 5.18 7.27 -27.80
N THR A 355 6.22 8.11 -27.84
CA THR A 355 6.82 8.71 -26.65
C THR A 355 6.32 10.14 -26.48
N PRO A 356 6.26 10.70 -25.25
CA PRO A 356 5.69 12.02 -25.02
C PRO A 356 6.35 13.15 -25.83
N ASP A 357 7.64 13.01 -26.14
CA ASP A 357 8.44 13.92 -26.99
C ASP A 357 8.08 13.87 -28.48
N LYS A 358 7.36 12.83 -28.92
CA LYS A 358 6.92 12.63 -30.30
C LYS A 358 5.40 12.72 -30.46
N ALA A 359 4.68 13.05 -29.40
CA ALA A 359 3.23 13.18 -29.44
C ALA A 359 2.81 14.49 -30.14
N THR A 360 1.82 14.40 -31.03
CA THR A 360 1.15 15.55 -31.64
C THR A 360 -0.27 15.69 -31.10
N ALA A 361 -0.97 16.79 -31.41
CA ALA A 361 -2.36 16.99 -31.01
C ALA A 361 -3.30 15.89 -31.53
N GLU A 362 -3.00 15.34 -32.70
CA GLU A 362 -3.80 14.31 -33.37
C GLU A 362 -3.41 12.89 -32.94
N GLN A 363 -2.11 12.65 -32.72
CA GLN A 363 -1.53 11.37 -32.31
C GLN A 363 -0.84 11.51 -30.95
N ASN A 364 -1.54 11.09 -29.90
CA ASN A 364 -1.00 11.09 -28.54
C ASN A 364 -0.83 9.68 -27.98
N CYS A 365 0.02 9.56 -26.96
CA CYS A 365 0.33 8.29 -26.31
C CYS A 365 -0.93 7.55 -25.82
N ARG A 366 -1.95 8.30 -25.36
CA ARG A 366 -3.22 7.74 -24.87
C ARG A 366 -3.97 6.98 -25.96
N LYS A 367 -4.07 7.55 -27.18
CA LYS A 367 -4.72 6.88 -28.32
C LYS A 367 -3.93 5.64 -28.76
N ALA A 368 -2.60 5.73 -28.82
CA ALA A 368 -1.75 4.59 -29.18
C ALA A 368 -1.94 3.42 -28.20
N ILE A 369 -1.88 3.70 -26.89
CA ILE A 369 -2.11 2.68 -25.83
C ILE A 369 -3.53 2.11 -25.92
N ALA A 370 -4.55 2.94 -26.17
CA ALA A 370 -5.92 2.48 -26.31
C ALA A 370 -6.11 1.53 -27.49
N ALA A 371 -5.46 1.80 -28.64
CA ALA A 371 -5.50 0.92 -29.80
C ALA A 371 -4.85 -0.43 -29.53
N VAL A 372 -3.68 -0.45 -28.86
CA VAL A 372 -3.01 -1.69 -28.45
C VAL A 372 -3.87 -2.50 -27.49
N ARG A 373 -4.48 -1.83 -26.51
CA ARG A 373 -5.38 -2.48 -25.56
C ARG A 373 -6.60 -3.10 -26.25
N ALA A 374 -7.21 -2.38 -27.19
CA ALA A 374 -8.34 -2.90 -27.96
C ALA A 374 -7.95 -4.16 -28.76
N ARG A 375 -6.77 -4.17 -29.38
CA ARG A 375 -6.24 -5.34 -30.08
C ARG A 375 -6.02 -6.53 -29.13
N LEU A 376 -5.45 -6.30 -27.94
CA LEU A 376 -5.25 -7.36 -26.94
C LEU A 376 -6.57 -7.95 -26.44
N ILE A 377 -7.58 -7.11 -26.22
CA ILE A 377 -8.93 -7.55 -25.83
C ILE A 377 -9.55 -8.41 -26.95
N GLN A 378 -9.38 -8.00 -28.22
CA GLN A 378 -9.88 -8.79 -29.34
C GLN A 378 -9.18 -10.15 -29.43
N LEU A 379 -7.85 -10.20 -29.31
CA LEU A 379 -7.09 -11.45 -29.30
C LEU A 379 -7.50 -12.37 -28.14
N GLN A 380 -7.72 -11.79 -26.95
CA GLN A 380 -8.22 -12.53 -25.80
C GLN A 380 -9.61 -13.13 -26.08
N ALA A 381 -10.53 -12.36 -26.67
CA ALA A 381 -11.86 -12.84 -27.02
C ALA A 381 -11.81 -13.98 -28.04
N THR A 382 -10.99 -13.86 -29.09
CA THR A 382 -10.78 -14.93 -30.07
C THR A 382 -10.22 -16.19 -29.41
N GLY A 383 -9.18 -16.04 -28.57
CA GLY A 383 -8.57 -17.18 -27.87
C GLY A 383 -9.55 -17.89 -26.92
N LEU A 384 -10.45 -17.16 -26.26
CA LEU A 384 -11.50 -17.77 -25.42
C LEU A 384 -12.49 -18.58 -26.26
N VAL A 385 -12.90 -18.08 -27.42
CA VAL A 385 -13.78 -18.82 -28.35
C VAL A 385 -13.09 -20.10 -28.85
N ASP A 386 -11.80 -20.04 -29.16
CA ASP A 386 -11.03 -21.22 -29.58
C ASP A 386 -10.94 -22.26 -28.44
N ILE A 387 -10.70 -21.82 -27.21
CA ILE A 387 -10.70 -22.68 -26.02
C ILE A 387 -12.07 -23.35 -25.83
N GLU A 388 -13.17 -22.58 -25.89
CA GLU A 388 -14.52 -23.14 -25.77
C GLU A 388 -14.85 -24.11 -26.91
N THR A 389 -14.34 -23.88 -28.11
CA THR A 389 -14.55 -24.77 -29.26
C THR A 389 -13.84 -26.11 -29.06
N ILE A 390 -12.62 -26.11 -28.51
CA ILE A 390 -11.81 -27.32 -28.31
C ILE A 390 -12.18 -28.07 -27.03
N LEU A 391 -12.38 -27.33 -25.92
CA LEU A 391 -12.57 -27.87 -24.58
C LEU A 391 -14.02 -27.73 -24.06
N GLY A 392 -14.93 -27.16 -24.85
CA GLY A 392 -16.32 -26.95 -24.44
C GLY A 392 -16.48 -25.86 -23.37
N SER A 393 -17.73 -25.60 -23.00
CA SER A 393 -18.10 -24.54 -22.05
C SER A 393 -17.66 -24.77 -20.60
N SER A 394 -17.16 -25.96 -20.26
CA SER A 394 -16.64 -26.26 -18.91
C SER A 394 -15.27 -25.66 -18.63
N ALA A 395 -14.49 -25.31 -19.66
CA ALA A 395 -13.13 -24.79 -19.53
C ALA A 395 -13.07 -23.25 -19.60
N SER A 396 -14.02 -22.56 -18.95
CA SER A 396 -14.07 -21.09 -18.96
C SER A 396 -12.80 -20.49 -18.32
N ALA A 397 -12.06 -19.70 -19.10
CA ALA A 397 -10.83 -19.01 -18.70
C ALA A 397 -11.06 -17.49 -18.47
N GLU A 398 -12.26 -17.11 -18.02
CA GLU A 398 -12.66 -15.72 -17.81
C GLU A 398 -11.84 -15.00 -16.71
N THR A 399 -11.35 -15.72 -15.72
CA THR A 399 -10.54 -15.17 -14.60
C THR A 399 -9.06 -15.51 -14.76
N PRO A 400 -8.12 -14.62 -14.37
CA PRO A 400 -6.68 -14.87 -14.48
C PRO A 400 -6.21 -16.09 -13.68
N GLU A 401 -6.84 -16.43 -12.56
CA GLU A 401 -6.53 -17.63 -11.79
C GLU A 401 -6.90 -18.91 -12.55
N ARG A 402 -8.05 -18.90 -13.24
CA ARG A 402 -8.50 -20.00 -14.09
C ARG A 402 -7.64 -20.15 -15.33
N SER A 403 -7.26 -19.06 -15.99
CA SER A 403 -6.38 -19.12 -17.16
C SER A 403 -4.99 -19.67 -16.78
N GLN A 404 -4.42 -19.25 -15.65
CA GLN A 404 -3.16 -19.80 -15.16
C GLN A 404 -3.30 -21.28 -14.76
N GLY A 405 -4.42 -21.65 -14.11
CA GLY A 405 -4.73 -23.04 -13.78
C GLY A 405 -4.79 -23.93 -15.02
N LEU A 406 -5.47 -23.47 -16.08
CA LEU A 406 -5.55 -24.16 -17.37
C LEU A 406 -4.19 -24.28 -18.05
N LEU A 407 -3.37 -23.22 -18.04
CA LEU A 407 -2.00 -23.26 -18.57
C LEU A 407 -1.13 -24.30 -17.84
N ASN A 408 -1.23 -24.37 -16.51
CA ASN A 408 -0.49 -25.35 -15.72
C ASN A 408 -0.98 -26.78 -16.03
N GLN A 409 -2.29 -26.99 -16.20
CA GLN A 409 -2.84 -28.28 -16.62
C GLN A 409 -2.38 -28.67 -18.03
N LEU A 410 -2.36 -27.74 -18.99
CA LEU A 410 -1.88 -27.98 -20.35
C LEU A 410 -0.38 -28.29 -20.38
N ALA A 411 0.43 -27.59 -19.57
CA ALA A 411 1.85 -27.90 -19.42
C ALA A 411 2.06 -29.31 -18.86
N SER A 412 1.30 -29.67 -17.81
CA SER A 412 1.34 -31.01 -17.23
C SER A 412 0.89 -32.08 -18.23
N ALA A 413 -0.19 -31.85 -18.97
CA ALA A 413 -0.67 -32.75 -20.01
C ALA A 413 0.37 -32.93 -21.12
N ARG A 414 1.06 -31.87 -21.53
CA ARG A 414 2.15 -31.92 -22.52
C ARG A 414 3.32 -32.77 -22.03
N GLU A 415 3.67 -32.68 -20.75
CA GLU A 415 4.73 -33.51 -20.14
C GLU A 415 4.34 -34.99 -20.10
N HIS A 416 3.08 -35.29 -19.73
CA HIS A 416 2.55 -36.66 -19.72
C HIS A 416 2.42 -37.29 -21.10
N LEU A 417 2.24 -36.47 -22.15
CA LEU A 417 2.23 -36.91 -23.55
C LEU A 417 3.61 -36.83 -24.21
N SER A 418 4.67 -36.57 -23.46
CA SER A 418 6.03 -36.59 -23.99
C SER A 418 6.46 -37.99 -24.42
N SER A 419 7.40 -38.07 -25.36
CA SER A 419 7.90 -39.36 -25.87
C SER A 419 8.46 -40.26 -24.77
N ALA A 420 9.14 -39.68 -23.78
CA ALA A 420 9.67 -40.40 -22.63
C ALA A 420 8.57 -40.96 -21.71
N ALA A 421 7.53 -40.16 -21.43
CA ALA A 421 6.40 -40.59 -20.63
C ALA A 421 5.59 -41.70 -21.32
N LEU A 422 5.33 -41.55 -22.62
CA LEU A 422 4.63 -42.56 -23.42
C LEU A 422 5.41 -43.88 -23.48
N ALA A 423 6.73 -43.84 -23.64
CA ALA A 423 7.57 -45.05 -23.62
C ALA A 423 7.54 -45.79 -22.27
N GLY A 424 7.21 -45.09 -21.17
CA GLY A 424 7.07 -45.66 -19.84
C GLY A 424 5.77 -46.45 -19.63
N LEU A 425 4.78 -46.31 -20.52
CA LEU A 425 3.45 -46.90 -20.33
C LEU A 425 3.48 -48.44 -20.40
N PRO A 426 2.79 -49.15 -19.49
CA PRO A 426 2.80 -50.61 -19.44
C PRO A 426 2.50 -51.28 -20.78
N SER A 427 1.44 -50.86 -21.47
CA SER A 427 1.04 -51.49 -22.74
C SER A 427 2.02 -51.20 -23.89
N LEU A 428 2.63 -49.99 -23.93
CA LEU A 428 3.68 -49.67 -24.89
C LEU A 428 4.98 -50.43 -24.62
N ARG A 429 5.33 -50.66 -23.35
CA ARG A 429 6.47 -51.52 -23.00
C ARG A 429 6.29 -52.93 -23.51
N VAL A 430 5.08 -53.50 -23.43
CA VAL A 430 4.80 -54.82 -24.03
C VAL A 430 5.06 -54.79 -25.54
N LEU A 431 4.59 -53.76 -26.25
CA LEU A 431 4.82 -53.61 -27.68
C LEU A 431 6.30 -53.44 -28.03
N GLN A 432 7.07 -52.72 -27.22
CA GLN A 432 8.53 -52.61 -27.36
C GLN A 432 9.22 -53.96 -27.16
N GLN A 433 8.82 -54.72 -26.14
CA GLN A 433 9.35 -56.06 -25.89
C GLN A 433 8.99 -57.03 -27.03
N ILE A 434 7.77 -56.95 -27.60
CA ILE A 434 7.40 -57.73 -28.80
C ILE A 434 8.29 -57.38 -29.99
N LYS A 435 8.64 -56.09 -30.16
CA LYS A 435 9.52 -55.63 -31.23
C LYS A 435 10.97 -56.11 -31.05
N GLU A 436 11.41 -56.36 -29.83
CA GLU A 436 12.75 -56.88 -29.52
C GLU A 436 12.90 -58.37 -29.83
N ILE A 437 11.79 -59.11 -30.03
CA ILE A 437 11.82 -60.52 -30.42
C ILE A 437 12.29 -60.64 -31.88
N ASN A 438 13.50 -61.15 -32.06
CA ASN A 438 14.04 -61.45 -33.39
C ASN A 438 13.56 -62.84 -33.88
N ASP A 439 13.72 -63.12 -35.17
CA ASP A 439 13.27 -64.39 -35.75
C ASP A 439 14.10 -65.60 -35.27
N ALA A 440 15.37 -65.40 -34.93
CA ALA A 440 16.21 -66.47 -34.36
C ALA A 440 15.72 -66.93 -32.99
N ASP A 441 15.26 -66.03 -32.13
CA ASP A 441 14.68 -66.33 -30.82
C ASP A 441 13.36 -67.11 -30.97
N LYS A 442 12.57 -66.78 -32.00
CA LYS A 442 11.33 -67.53 -32.32
C LYS A 442 11.65 -68.93 -32.81
N GLU A 443 12.57 -69.07 -33.76
CA GLU A 443 13.01 -70.36 -34.28
C GLU A 443 13.59 -71.23 -33.17
N TRP A 444 14.41 -70.63 -32.30
CA TRP A 444 14.95 -71.30 -31.11
C TRP A 444 13.84 -71.78 -30.17
N LEU A 445 12.84 -70.93 -29.87
CA LEU A 445 11.73 -71.29 -28.99
C LEU A 445 10.92 -72.45 -29.56
N VAL A 446 10.57 -72.38 -30.85
CA VAL A 446 9.82 -73.44 -31.54
C VAL A 446 10.63 -74.74 -31.55
N ALA A 447 11.93 -74.68 -31.86
CA ALA A 447 12.82 -75.84 -31.82
C ALA A 447 12.89 -76.44 -30.41
N LYS A 448 13.04 -75.62 -29.37
CA LYS A 448 13.11 -76.08 -27.98
C LYS A 448 11.79 -76.67 -27.48
N LEU A 449 10.66 -76.07 -27.85
CA LEU A 449 9.34 -76.63 -27.54
C LEU A 449 9.09 -77.95 -28.25
N ASN A 450 9.51 -78.09 -29.52
CA ASN A 450 9.43 -79.34 -30.25
C ASN A 450 10.35 -80.42 -29.65
N GLU A 451 11.57 -80.07 -29.26
CA GLU A 451 12.49 -80.96 -28.54
C GLU A 451 11.87 -81.44 -27.22
N LEU A 452 11.32 -80.52 -26.41
CA LEU A 452 10.65 -80.85 -25.16
C LEU A 452 9.39 -81.70 -25.38
N ALA A 453 8.62 -81.45 -26.44
CA ALA A 453 7.46 -82.25 -26.80
C ALA A 453 7.86 -83.69 -27.18
N GLN A 454 8.90 -83.86 -27.99
CA GLN A 454 9.44 -85.19 -28.33
C GLN A 454 9.97 -85.92 -27.09
N ARG A 455 10.69 -85.21 -26.22
CA ARG A 455 11.17 -85.75 -24.93
C ARG A 455 10.01 -86.16 -24.02
N ALA A 456 8.94 -85.35 -23.98
CA ALA A 456 7.73 -85.67 -23.23
C ALA A 456 7.07 -86.95 -23.74
N GLU A 457 6.89 -87.07 -25.07
CA GLU A 457 6.28 -88.24 -25.69
C GLU A 457 7.09 -89.52 -25.41
N ALA A 458 8.42 -89.46 -25.57
CA ALA A 458 9.30 -90.57 -25.24
C ALA A 458 9.28 -90.93 -23.74
N HIS A 459 9.04 -89.96 -22.85
CA HIS A 459 8.89 -90.20 -21.41
C HIS A 459 7.56 -90.86 -21.08
N VAL A 460 6.47 -90.37 -21.69
CA VAL A 460 5.12 -90.96 -21.57
C VAL A 460 5.09 -92.40 -22.09
N GLN A 461 5.70 -92.67 -23.24
CA GLN A 461 5.81 -94.01 -23.82
C GLN A 461 6.53 -94.98 -22.88
N ARG A 462 7.66 -94.55 -22.29
CA ARG A 462 8.38 -95.36 -21.28
C ARG A 462 7.53 -95.66 -20.05
N GLN A 463 6.70 -94.72 -19.61
CA GLN A 463 5.85 -94.86 -18.42
C GLN A 463 4.54 -95.63 -18.65
N GLN A 464 4.28 -96.13 -19.87
CA GLN A 464 3.09 -96.96 -20.15
C GLN A 464 3.04 -98.23 -19.29
N ASN A 465 4.19 -98.85 -19.02
CA ASN A 465 4.32 -99.95 -18.06
C ASN A 465 5.15 -99.52 -16.85
N LYS A 466 4.47 -99.15 -15.76
CA LYS A 466 5.08 -98.59 -14.54
C LYS A 466 6.18 -99.48 -13.93
N GLN A 467 6.02 -100.80 -13.97
CA GLN A 467 6.99 -101.73 -13.38
C GLN A 467 8.27 -101.82 -14.22
N GLN A 468 8.12 -101.90 -15.54
CA GLN A 468 9.26 -101.89 -16.47
C GLN A 468 9.97 -100.54 -16.48
N ALA A 469 9.23 -99.43 -16.44
CA ALA A 469 9.77 -98.08 -16.39
C ALA A 469 10.62 -97.84 -15.14
N ALA A 470 10.13 -98.25 -13.96
CA ALA A 470 10.87 -98.14 -12.71
C ALA A 470 12.16 -98.97 -12.73
N ARG A 471 12.11 -100.15 -13.38
CA ARG A 471 13.27 -101.03 -13.53
C ARG A 471 14.32 -100.46 -14.49
N GLN A 472 13.89 -99.90 -15.62
CA GLN A 472 14.75 -99.17 -16.56
C GLN A 472 15.35 -97.90 -15.95
N GLN A 473 14.58 -97.17 -15.15
CA GLN A 473 15.03 -95.98 -14.42
C GLN A 473 16.16 -96.35 -13.45
N LEU A 474 16.00 -97.45 -12.69
CA LEU A 474 17.04 -97.96 -11.79
C LEU A 474 18.32 -98.30 -12.54
N TYR A 475 18.24 -99.06 -13.63
CA TYR A 475 19.42 -99.40 -14.43
C TYR A 475 20.09 -98.16 -15.03
N THR A 476 19.32 -97.20 -15.52
CA THR A 476 19.84 -95.92 -16.01
C THR A 476 20.55 -95.15 -14.90
N MET A 477 19.97 -95.08 -13.69
CA MET A 477 20.60 -94.41 -12.54
C MET A 477 21.91 -95.07 -12.15
N VAL A 478 21.94 -96.40 -12.06
CA VAL A 478 23.15 -97.18 -11.71
C VAL A 478 24.23 -97.02 -12.78
N ALA A 479 23.85 -97.11 -14.05
CA ALA A 479 24.73 -96.92 -15.20
C ALA A 479 25.36 -95.52 -15.21
N GLN A 480 24.54 -94.47 -15.09
CA GLN A 480 25.01 -93.09 -15.07
C GLN A 480 25.84 -92.77 -13.82
N TRP A 481 25.49 -93.33 -12.66
CA TRP A 481 26.30 -93.20 -11.45
C TRP A 481 27.68 -93.84 -11.62
N HIS A 482 27.74 -95.05 -12.16
CA HIS A 482 29.01 -95.73 -12.44
C HIS A 482 29.87 -94.92 -13.42
N GLN A 483 29.30 -94.41 -14.51
CA GLN A 483 30.02 -93.57 -15.48
C GLN A 483 30.60 -92.29 -14.86
N ARG A 484 29.90 -91.68 -13.90
CA ARG A 484 30.38 -90.49 -13.19
C ARG A 484 31.54 -90.79 -12.25
N GLN A 485 31.50 -91.94 -11.56
CA GLN A 485 32.54 -92.33 -10.61
C GLN A 485 33.78 -92.93 -11.31
N ASN A 486 33.57 -93.64 -12.42
CA ASN A 486 34.62 -94.32 -13.19
C ASN A 486 34.54 -93.94 -14.68
N PRO A 487 34.99 -92.72 -15.06
CA PRO A 487 35.02 -92.32 -16.46
C PRO A 487 35.91 -93.27 -17.28
N HIS A 488 35.41 -93.78 -18.40
CA HIS A 488 36.09 -94.66 -19.36
C HIS A 488 36.26 -96.15 -18.98
N GLN A 489 35.68 -96.62 -17.86
CA GLN A 489 35.63 -98.05 -17.57
C GLN A 489 34.31 -98.68 -18.07
N PRO A 490 34.37 -99.78 -18.84
CA PRO A 490 33.17 -100.52 -19.22
C PRO A 490 32.55 -101.19 -17.99
N ILE A 491 31.22 -101.30 -17.98
CA ILE A 491 30.48 -102.00 -16.93
C ILE A 491 30.57 -103.50 -17.22
N MET A 492 31.55 -104.18 -16.61
CA MET A 492 31.70 -105.65 -16.68
C MET A 492 31.05 -106.33 -15.47
N ASP A 493 31.22 -105.75 -14.28
CA ASP A 493 30.60 -106.21 -13.05
C ASP A 493 29.41 -105.32 -12.68
N CYS A 494 28.43 -105.88 -11.98
CA CYS A 494 27.30 -105.12 -11.45
C CYS A 494 27.80 -104.06 -10.47
N PRO A 495 27.58 -102.74 -10.74
CA PRO A 495 28.10 -101.67 -9.87
C PRO A 495 27.50 -101.64 -8.46
N VAL A 496 26.45 -102.42 -8.21
CA VAL A 496 25.75 -102.47 -6.92
C VAL A 496 26.21 -103.66 -6.07
N CYS A 497 26.38 -104.85 -6.65
CA CYS A 497 26.69 -106.08 -5.92
C CYS A 497 28.02 -106.76 -6.31
N GLY A 498 28.73 -106.26 -7.32
CA GLY A 498 30.04 -106.76 -7.75
C GLY A 498 30.03 -108.11 -8.49
N THR A 499 28.85 -108.61 -8.88
CA THR A 499 28.72 -109.87 -9.64
C THR A 499 29.05 -109.65 -11.11
N ASP A 500 29.79 -110.57 -11.74
CA ASP A 500 30.07 -110.56 -13.18
C ASP A 500 28.74 -110.61 -13.95
N LEU A 501 28.50 -109.60 -14.79
CA LEU A 501 27.25 -109.48 -15.54
C LEU A 501 27.08 -110.58 -16.60
N ALA A 502 28.13 -111.30 -16.97
CA ALA A 502 28.05 -112.45 -17.88
C ALA A 502 27.41 -113.69 -17.23
N GLU A 503 27.40 -113.77 -15.90
CA GLU A 503 26.86 -114.92 -15.14
C GLU A 503 25.44 -114.67 -14.59
N VAL A 504 24.88 -113.47 -14.82
CA VAL A 504 23.57 -113.07 -14.27
C VAL A 504 22.44 -113.34 -15.27
N PRO A 505 21.33 -114.00 -14.87
CA PRO A 505 20.19 -114.22 -15.75
C PRO A 505 19.51 -112.91 -16.17
N ALA A 506 18.82 -112.94 -17.31
CA ALA A 506 18.04 -111.81 -17.83
C ALA A 506 17.01 -111.28 -16.81
N ASP A 507 16.77 -109.96 -16.84
CA ASP A 507 15.79 -109.36 -15.94
C ASP A 507 14.36 -109.72 -16.38
N ALA A 508 13.63 -110.41 -15.52
CA ALA A 508 12.29 -110.94 -15.81
C ALA A 508 11.22 -109.89 -16.10
N LEU A 509 11.48 -108.61 -15.77
CA LEU A 509 10.56 -107.52 -16.11
C LEU A 509 10.90 -106.91 -17.47
N LEU A 510 12.18 -106.87 -17.87
CA LEU A 510 12.63 -106.25 -19.11
C LEU A 510 12.84 -107.23 -20.27
N ASP A 511 12.79 -108.54 -20.00
CA ASP A 511 13.10 -109.60 -20.98
C ASP A 511 14.43 -109.36 -21.71
N SER A 512 15.41 -108.80 -21.00
CA SER A 512 16.73 -108.42 -21.55
C SER A 512 17.85 -108.68 -20.54
N ASP A 513 19.04 -109.00 -21.04
CA ASP A 513 20.23 -109.16 -20.20
C ASP A 513 20.55 -107.87 -19.42
N ILE A 514 20.95 -108.01 -18.16
CA ILE A 514 21.22 -106.85 -17.29
C ILE A 514 22.38 -106.01 -17.83
N ALA A 515 23.39 -106.63 -18.43
CA ALA A 515 24.48 -105.94 -19.13
C ALA A 515 23.96 -105.04 -20.27
N ALA A 516 23.04 -105.56 -21.07
CA ALA A 516 22.42 -104.82 -22.17
C ALA A 516 21.54 -103.67 -21.64
N ALA A 517 20.76 -103.91 -20.58
CA ALA A 517 19.93 -102.88 -19.95
C ALA A 517 20.76 -101.74 -19.34
N LEU A 518 21.91 -102.04 -18.73
CA LEU A 518 22.86 -101.05 -18.21
C LEU A 518 23.54 -100.27 -19.34
N GLN A 519 23.90 -100.92 -20.46
CA GLN A 519 24.42 -100.22 -21.64
C GLN A 519 23.38 -99.30 -22.29
N ILE A 520 22.12 -99.74 -22.40
CA ILE A 520 21.02 -98.90 -22.86
C ILE A 520 20.85 -97.70 -21.92
N GLY A 521 20.96 -97.91 -20.60
CA GLY A 521 20.93 -96.86 -19.59
C GLY A 521 22.10 -95.85 -19.68
N LEU A 522 23.29 -96.28 -20.11
CA LEU A 522 24.42 -95.38 -20.37
C LEU A 522 24.16 -94.44 -21.56
N GLY A 523 23.48 -94.94 -22.60
CA GLY A 523 23.12 -94.15 -23.78
C GLY A 523 21.83 -93.33 -23.60
N ALA A 524 21.06 -93.58 -22.54
CA ALA A 524 19.79 -92.91 -22.29
C ALA A 524 20.01 -91.48 -21.77
N HIS A 525 19.15 -90.55 -22.23
CA HIS A 525 19.13 -89.18 -21.73
C HIS A 525 18.91 -89.15 -20.21
N SER A 526 19.44 -88.12 -19.53
CA SER A 526 19.23 -87.88 -18.10
C SER A 526 17.76 -87.80 -17.66
N ASP A 527 16.82 -87.72 -18.61
CA ASP A 527 15.38 -87.73 -18.33
C ASP A 527 14.86 -89.13 -17.99
N ALA A 528 15.60 -90.18 -18.37
CA ALA A 528 15.27 -91.56 -18.04
C ALA A 528 15.48 -91.93 -16.56
N THR A 529 16.13 -91.06 -15.78
CA THR A 529 16.28 -91.23 -14.32
C THR A 529 15.20 -90.50 -13.51
N LYS A 530 14.32 -89.72 -14.14
CA LYS A 530 13.31 -88.88 -13.49
C LYS A 530 11.91 -89.52 -13.54
N SER A 531 11.13 -89.36 -12.47
CA SER A 531 9.68 -89.57 -12.52
C SER A 531 8.99 -88.51 -13.40
N LEU A 532 7.72 -88.71 -13.74
CA LEU A 532 6.98 -87.77 -14.61
C LEU A 532 6.84 -86.37 -13.99
N ALA A 533 6.63 -86.28 -12.67
CA ALA A 533 6.55 -85.01 -11.95
C ALA A 533 7.92 -84.31 -11.87
N GLU A 534 8.99 -85.05 -11.57
CA GLU A 534 10.36 -84.53 -11.55
C GLU A 534 10.81 -84.09 -12.95
N TRP A 535 10.41 -84.83 -13.98
CA TRP A 535 10.66 -84.46 -15.37
C TRP A 535 9.95 -83.17 -15.74
N GLN A 536 8.65 -83.02 -15.42
CA GLN A 536 7.89 -81.81 -15.71
C GLN A 536 8.51 -80.58 -15.04
N GLN A 537 8.89 -80.68 -13.75
CA GLN A 537 9.51 -79.58 -13.03
C GLN A 537 10.90 -79.25 -13.60
N ALA A 538 11.71 -80.27 -13.91
CA ALA A 538 13.03 -80.08 -14.51
C ALA A 538 12.95 -79.47 -15.91
N ALA A 539 12.02 -79.93 -16.75
CA ALA A 539 11.80 -79.42 -18.11
C ALA A 539 11.29 -77.96 -18.08
N ALA A 540 10.41 -77.62 -17.13
CA ALA A 540 9.97 -76.23 -16.95
C ALA A 540 11.12 -75.32 -16.48
N SER A 541 11.98 -75.79 -15.56
CA SER A 541 13.18 -75.05 -15.14
C SER A 541 14.16 -74.89 -16.29
N GLU A 542 14.42 -75.96 -17.04
CA GLU A 542 15.30 -75.96 -18.21
C GLU A 542 14.81 -74.97 -19.26
N LEU A 543 13.52 -74.97 -19.58
CA LEU A 543 12.94 -74.00 -20.52
C LEU A 543 13.10 -72.58 -19.98
N ARG A 544 12.83 -72.34 -18.69
CA ARG A 544 12.96 -71.02 -18.06
C ARG A 544 14.39 -70.49 -18.06
N GLU A 545 15.37 -71.34 -17.77
CA GLU A 545 16.79 -70.99 -17.73
C GLU A 545 17.37 -70.79 -19.13
N SER A 546 16.87 -71.54 -20.13
CA SER A 546 17.38 -71.50 -21.50
C SER A 546 16.71 -70.44 -22.39
N LEU A 547 15.58 -69.85 -21.95
CA LEU A 547 14.87 -68.81 -22.70
C LEU A 547 15.76 -67.57 -22.97
N PRO A 548 15.80 -67.08 -24.23
CA PRO A 548 16.38 -65.79 -24.58
C PRO A 548 15.81 -64.64 -23.72
N GLU A 549 16.63 -63.63 -23.43
CA GLU A 549 16.23 -62.47 -22.61
C GLU A 549 14.97 -61.77 -23.15
N SER A 550 14.85 -61.67 -24.48
CA SER A 550 13.70 -61.08 -25.19
C SER A 550 12.36 -61.78 -24.89
N LEU A 551 12.40 -63.06 -24.51
CA LEU A 551 11.21 -63.88 -24.27
C LEU A 551 10.89 -64.05 -22.77
N LYS A 552 11.84 -63.78 -21.86
CA LYS A 552 11.65 -63.95 -20.41
C LYS A 552 10.51 -63.09 -19.86
N PHE A 553 10.32 -61.89 -20.42
CA PHE A 553 9.21 -60.99 -20.06
C PHE A 553 7.84 -61.67 -20.17
N PHE A 554 7.66 -62.57 -21.15
CA PHE A 554 6.38 -63.18 -21.47
C PHE A 554 6.03 -64.40 -20.60
N ILE A 555 6.95 -64.88 -19.75
CA ILE A 555 6.70 -66.02 -18.85
C ILE A 555 5.58 -65.69 -17.85
N ASP A 556 5.64 -64.48 -17.28
CA ASP A 556 4.68 -64.01 -16.27
C ASP A 556 3.56 -63.14 -16.88
N TYR A 557 3.63 -62.87 -18.18
CA TYR A 557 2.64 -62.05 -18.90
C TYR A 557 1.36 -62.85 -19.18
N LYS A 558 0.33 -62.62 -18.36
CA LYS A 558 -0.94 -63.36 -18.42
C LYS A 558 -1.96 -62.81 -19.42
N ASN A 559 -1.73 -61.60 -19.96
CA ASN A 559 -2.74 -60.93 -20.76
C ASN A 559 -2.68 -61.38 -22.22
N ARG A 560 -3.83 -61.70 -22.83
CA ARG A 560 -3.93 -62.14 -24.24
C ARG A 560 -4.57 -61.06 -25.09
N SER A 561 -4.11 -59.82 -24.92
CA SER A 561 -4.59 -58.67 -25.68
C SER A 561 -4.04 -58.71 -27.11
N SER A 562 -4.85 -58.28 -28.08
CA SER A 562 -4.34 -58.04 -29.44
C SER A 562 -3.40 -56.82 -29.46
N ILE A 563 -2.57 -56.70 -30.51
CA ILE A 563 -1.71 -55.51 -30.70
C ILE A 563 -2.55 -54.23 -30.71
N LEU A 564 -3.73 -54.26 -31.34
CA LEU A 564 -4.65 -53.12 -31.38
C LEU A 564 -5.19 -52.78 -29.98
N ASP A 565 -5.52 -53.79 -29.17
CA ASP A 565 -5.97 -53.59 -27.80
C ASP A 565 -4.86 -53.00 -26.91
N LEU A 566 -3.60 -53.39 -27.15
CA LEU A 566 -2.44 -52.81 -26.46
C LEU A 566 -2.23 -51.35 -26.85
N CYS A 567 -2.35 -51.02 -28.13
CA CYS A 567 -2.26 -49.63 -28.58
C CYS A 567 -3.43 -48.78 -28.02
N LYS A 568 -4.66 -49.32 -28.02
CA LYS A 568 -5.82 -48.67 -27.40
C LYS A 568 -5.57 -48.42 -25.92
N SER A 569 -5.14 -49.46 -25.21
CA SER A 569 -4.86 -49.38 -23.77
C SER A 569 -3.78 -48.35 -23.48
N ALA A 570 -2.71 -48.31 -24.27
CA ALA A 570 -1.64 -47.33 -24.09
C ALA A 570 -2.11 -45.89 -24.35
N TYR A 571 -2.63 -45.59 -25.55
CA TYR A 571 -2.83 -44.21 -25.99
C TYR A 571 -4.14 -43.59 -25.52
N VAL A 572 -5.16 -44.40 -25.27
CA VAL A 572 -6.51 -43.92 -24.96
C VAL A 572 -6.82 -44.05 -23.47
N ILE A 573 -6.32 -45.11 -22.83
CA ILE A 573 -6.60 -45.41 -21.41
C ILE A 573 -5.45 -44.96 -20.52
N GLU A 574 -4.24 -45.48 -20.73
CA GLU A 574 -3.09 -45.27 -19.85
C GLU A 574 -2.54 -43.82 -19.96
N ALA A 575 -2.32 -43.32 -21.19
CA ALA A 575 -1.79 -41.97 -21.43
C ALA A 575 -2.72 -40.86 -20.92
N LEU A 576 -4.04 -41.11 -20.95
CA LEU A 576 -5.07 -40.14 -20.59
C LEU A 576 -5.70 -40.45 -19.22
N LYS A 577 -5.05 -41.30 -18.41
CA LYS A 577 -5.53 -41.68 -17.07
C LYS A 577 -5.31 -40.58 -16.03
N ASP A 578 -4.32 -39.72 -16.25
CA ASP A 578 -3.91 -38.72 -15.27
C ASP A 578 -5.04 -37.71 -14.97
N ASN A 579 -5.04 -37.17 -13.75
CA ASN A 579 -6.03 -36.21 -13.28
C ASN A 579 -6.09 -34.94 -14.13
N CYS A 580 -5.00 -34.55 -14.82
CA CYS A 580 -5.04 -33.42 -15.75
C CYS A 580 -6.07 -33.60 -16.88
N PHE A 581 -6.33 -34.83 -17.32
CA PHE A 581 -7.35 -35.16 -18.32
C PHE A 581 -8.74 -35.43 -17.74
N ALA A 582 -8.89 -35.49 -16.41
CA ALA A 582 -10.17 -35.77 -15.76
C ALA A 582 -11.04 -34.52 -15.53
N THR A 583 -10.44 -33.32 -15.66
CA THR A 583 -11.05 -32.03 -15.35
C THR A 583 -11.32 -31.23 -16.62
N ASP A 584 -10.65 -30.08 -16.81
CA ASP A 584 -10.93 -29.14 -17.90
C ASP A 584 -10.53 -29.73 -19.27
N LEU A 585 -9.60 -30.70 -19.30
CA LEU A 585 -9.15 -31.40 -20.50
C LEU A 585 -9.91 -32.72 -20.79
N ARG A 586 -10.97 -33.04 -20.04
CA ARG A 586 -11.84 -34.21 -20.28
C ARG A 586 -12.42 -34.32 -21.71
N PRO A 587 -12.75 -33.23 -22.40
CA PRO A 587 -13.15 -33.29 -23.81
C PRO A 587 -12.09 -33.95 -24.70
N LEU A 588 -10.79 -33.71 -24.44
CA LEU A 588 -9.71 -34.33 -25.21
C LEU A 588 -9.69 -35.85 -25.01
N GLN A 589 -9.92 -36.32 -23.78
CA GLN A 589 -10.07 -37.74 -23.49
C GLN A 589 -11.24 -38.35 -24.27
N SER A 590 -12.38 -37.66 -24.26
CA SER A 590 -13.59 -38.12 -24.97
C SER A 590 -13.39 -38.15 -26.49
N CYS A 591 -12.72 -37.15 -27.06
CA CYS A 591 -12.38 -37.08 -28.48
C CYS A 591 -11.37 -38.17 -28.87
N ALA A 592 -10.36 -38.45 -28.04
CA ALA A 592 -9.40 -39.52 -28.28
C ALA A 592 -10.07 -40.91 -28.31
N HIS A 593 -11.01 -41.17 -27.40
CA HIS A 593 -11.80 -42.41 -27.42
C HIS A 593 -12.62 -42.53 -28.70
N LYS A 594 -13.34 -41.46 -29.09
CA LYS A 594 -14.13 -41.44 -30.33
C LYS A 594 -13.28 -41.63 -31.59
N LEU A 595 -12.12 -40.99 -31.64
CA LEU A 595 -11.18 -41.13 -32.77
C LEU A 595 -10.66 -42.56 -32.86
N TRP A 596 -10.33 -43.18 -31.73
CA TRP A 596 -9.89 -44.57 -31.71
C TRP A 596 -11.00 -45.55 -32.12
N ASP A 597 -12.22 -45.35 -31.65
CA ASP A 597 -13.35 -46.22 -32.01
C ASP A 597 -13.80 -46.06 -33.47
N ALA A 598 -13.35 -45.00 -34.15
CA ALA A 598 -13.58 -44.78 -35.58
C ALA A 598 -12.49 -45.38 -36.49
N LEU A 599 -11.35 -45.77 -35.92
CA LEU A 599 -10.24 -46.49 -36.59
C LEU A 599 -10.50 -47.99 -36.55
#